data_AF-A0A845EGB7-F1
#
_entry.id   AF-A0A845EGB7-F1
#
_cell.length_a   1.000
_cell.length_b   1.000
_cell.length_c   1.000
_cell.angle_alpha   90.00
_cell.angle_beta   90.00
_cell.angle_gamma   90.00
#
_symmetry.space_group_name_H-M   'P 1'
#
loop_
_entity.id
_entity.type
_entity.pdbx_description
1 polymer ?
#
loop_
_entity_poly.entity_id
_entity_poly.type
_entity_poly.pdbx_seq_one_letter_code
_entity_poly.pdbx_strand_id
1 'polypeptide(L)'
;MLKEVKDSQAKVECVDCGVITNHDVTDIEVPYLEEFDEYENVVLGCTCGTSEVFNVNIPVDAEDEKFETGDLPLEEEVQRYYVRILQRLVRPDLNGSD
;
A
#
# COMPACT_ATOMS: atom_id res chain seq x y z
N MET A 1 0.47 3.23 -9.29
CA MET A 1 1.58 3.60 -8.37
C MET A 1 1.12 4.56 -7.28
N LEU A 2 1.52 4.35 -6.02
CA LEU A 2 1.26 5.29 -4.92
C LEU A 2 2.18 6.50 -5.03
N LYS A 3 1.61 7.70 -4.94
CA LYS A 3 2.36 8.97 -4.94
C LYS A 3 2.42 9.62 -3.59
N GLU A 4 1.42 9.38 -2.76
CA GLU A 4 1.31 9.93 -1.42
C GLU A 4 0.30 9.10 -0.64
N VAL A 5 0.56 8.88 0.65
CA VAL A 5 -0.43 8.41 1.61
C VAL A 5 -0.32 9.33 2.82
N LYS A 6 -1.40 10.04 3.13
CA LYS A 6 -1.43 11.01 4.22
C LYS A 6 -2.81 11.00 4.87
N ASP A 7 -2.83 11.00 6.20
CA ASP A 7 -4.05 10.84 6.99
C ASP A 7 -4.76 9.55 6.55
N SER A 8 -5.95 9.64 5.94
CA SER A 8 -6.66 8.50 5.34
C SER A 8 -6.80 8.61 3.82
N GLN A 9 -5.94 9.38 3.16
CA GLN A 9 -6.01 9.61 1.72
C GLN A 9 -4.81 9.01 1.01
N ALA A 10 -5.07 8.10 0.08
CA ALA A 10 -4.08 7.52 -0.82
C ALA A 10 -4.19 8.17 -2.20
N LYS A 11 -3.11 8.83 -2.64
CA LYS A 11 -2.97 9.42 -3.96
C LYS A 11 -2.29 8.43 -4.89
N VAL A 12 -2.97 8.04 -5.95
CA VAL A 12 -2.54 6.97 -6.86
C VAL A 12 -2.45 7.51 -8.27
N GLU A 13 -1.30 7.33 -8.93
CA GLU A 13 -1.17 7.51 -10.37
C GLU A 13 -1.46 6.18 -11.07
N CYS A 14 -2.41 6.17 -11.99
CA CYS A 14 -2.73 5.00 -12.80
C CYS A 14 -1.61 4.69 -13.80
N VAL A 15 -1.16 3.44 -13.84
CA VAL A 15 -0.09 3.00 -14.75
C VAL A 15 -0.50 3.07 -16.23
N ASP A 16 -1.79 2.92 -16.52
CA ASP A 16 -2.29 2.86 -17.90
C ASP A 16 -2.54 4.25 -18.49
N CYS A 17 -3.28 5.11 -17.77
CA CYS A 17 -3.69 6.42 -18.29
C CYS A 17 -2.95 7.63 -17.66
N GLY A 18 -2.11 7.40 -16.66
CA GLY A 18 -1.34 8.45 -15.96
C GLY A 18 -2.18 9.41 -15.11
N VAL A 19 -3.50 9.21 -15.02
CA VAL A 19 -4.37 10.05 -14.20
C VAL A 19 -4.09 9.80 -12.72
N ILE A 20 -4.02 10.88 -11.95
CA ILE A 20 -3.86 10.83 -10.51
C ILE A 20 -5.23 10.93 -9.84
N THR A 21 -5.58 9.93 -9.02
CA THR A 21 -6.81 9.85 -8.24
C THR A 21 -6.51 9.86 -6.74
N ASN A 22 -7.45 10.38 -5.95
CA ASN A 22 -7.40 10.30 -4.48
C ASN A 22 -8.43 9.26 -4.03
N HIS A 23 -8.02 8.39 -3.12
CA HIS A 23 -8.84 7.35 -2.52
C HIS A 23 -8.90 7.57 -1.01
N ASP A 24 -10.11 7.62 -0.47
CA ASP A 24 -10.31 7.47 0.98
C ASP A 24 -10.14 6.01 1.35
N VAL A 25 -9.22 5.72 2.26
CA VAL A 25 -8.90 4.35 2.70
C VAL A 25 -9.41 4.04 4.10
N THR A 26 -10.17 4.95 4.73
CA THR A 26 -10.64 4.81 6.13
C THR A 26 -11.46 3.54 6.36
N ASP A 27 -12.37 3.22 5.43
CA ASP A 27 -13.33 2.12 5.57
C ASP A 27 -13.01 0.93 4.65
N ILE A 28 -11.76 0.82 4.17
CA ILE A 28 -11.34 -0.36 3.41
C ILE A 28 -11.14 -1.51 4.39
N GLU A 29 -12.10 -2.43 4.42
CA GLU A 29 -11.93 -3.72 5.07
C GLU A 29 -11.02 -4.60 4.23
N VAL A 30 -9.89 -5.01 4.79
CA VAL A 30 -8.99 -5.98 4.17
C VAL A 30 -9.14 -7.31 4.90
N PRO A 31 -9.79 -8.33 4.31
CA PRO A 31 -9.96 -9.63 4.94
C PRO A 31 -8.61 -10.30 5.23
N TYR A 32 -8.52 -10.96 6.37
CA TYR A 32 -7.41 -11.86 6.67
C TYR A 32 -7.75 -13.28 6.18
N LEU A 33 -6.82 -13.88 5.44
CA LEU A 33 -6.91 -15.20 4.85
C LEU A 33 -6.07 -16.19 5.67
N GLU A 34 -6.73 -16.90 6.60
CA GLU A 34 -6.07 -17.83 7.53
C GLU A 34 -5.25 -18.93 6.83
N GLU A 35 -5.68 -19.41 5.65
CA GLU A 35 -4.95 -20.43 4.88
C GLU A 35 -3.55 -19.97 4.45
N PHE A 36 -3.37 -18.66 4.23
CA PHE A 36 -2.13 -18.07 3.73
C PHE A 36 -1.38 -17.29 4.80
N ASP A 37 -1.98 -17.07 5.98
CA ASP A 37 -1.46 -16.16 7.02
C ASP A 37 -1.21 -14.75 6.47
N GLU A 38 -2.09 -14.27 5.59
CA GLU A 38 -1.95 -13.01 4.86
C GLU A 38 -3.27 -12.23 4.80
N TYR A 39 -3.19 -10.91 4.69
CA TYR A 39 -4.31 -10.04 4.35
C TYR A 39 -4.50 -9.96 2.83
N GLU A 40 -5.73 -9.74 2.35
CA GLU A 40 -5.95 -9.47 0.93
C GLU A 40 -5.19 -8.22 0.45
N ASN A 41 -4.91 -8.15 -0.85
CA ASN A 41 -4.31 -6.95 -1.42
C ASN A 41 -5.32 -5.80 -1.45
N VAL A 42 -4.85 -4.57 -1.24
CA VAL A 42 -5.68 -3.39 -1.44
C VAL A 42 -5.79 -3.10 -2.94
N VAL A 43 -7.02 -2.94 -3.43
CA VAL A 43 -7.30 -2.64 -4.84
C VAL A 43 -7.93 -1.27 -4.97
N LEU A 44 -7.26 -0.36 -5.69
CA LEU A 44 -7.73 1.02 -5.92
C LEU A 44 -7.99 1.24 -7.42
N GLY A 45 -9.23 1.57 -7.77
CA GLY A 45 -9.67 1.69 -9.16
C GLY A 45 -9.41 3.08 -9.77
N CYS A 46 -8.96 3.11 -11.01
CA CYS A 46 -8.89 4.32 -11.81
C CYS A 46 -10.17 4.55 -12.64
N THR A 47 -10.45 5.80 -12.99
CA THR A 47 -11.57 6.19 -13.86
C THR A 47 -11.52 5.61 -15.27
N CYS A 48 -10.35 5.14 -15.74
CA CYS A 48 -10.19 4.46 -17.02
C CYS A 48 -10.58 2.97 -16.98
N GLY A 49 -10.92 2.42 -15.82
CA GLY A 49 -11.28 1.01 -15.63
C GLY A 49 -10.12 0.11 -15.18
N THR A 50 -8.88 0.61 -15.20
CA THR A 50 -7.71 -0.09 -14.65
C THR A 50 -7.73 -0.05 -13.12
N SER A 51 -7.26 -1.12 -12.48
CA SER A 51 -7.09 -1.20 -11.03
C SER A 51 -5.62 -1.32 -10.65
N GLU A 52 -5.23 -0.59 -9.63
CA GLU A 52 -3.92 -0.68 -9.00
C GLU A 52 -4.01 -1.60 -7.78
N VAL A 53 -3.08 -2.53 -7.65
CA VAL A 53 -3.09 -3.55 -6.61
C VAL A 53 -1.87 -3.36 -5.72
N PHE A 54 -2.08 -3.29 -4.40
CA PHE A 54 -1.04 -3.05 -3.42
C PHE A 54 -0.99 -4.19 -2.40
N ASN A 55 0.17 -4.83 -2.30
CA ASN A 55 0.40 -5.89 -1.31
C ASN A 55 0.71 -5.28 0.06
N VAL A 56 -0.19 -5.50 1.03
CA VAL A 56 -0.08 -5.00 2.41
C VAL A 56 0.50 -6.03 3.39
N ASN A 57 1.08 -7.11 2.87
CA ASN A 57 1.78 -8.15 3.63
C ASN A 57 3.30 -7.97 3.60
N ILE A 58 3.79 -6.80 3.21
CA ILE A 58 5.22 -6.47 3.32
C ILE A 58 5.63 -6.30 4.79
N PRO A 59 6.92 -6.45 5.14
CA PRO A 59 7.39 -6.15 6.48
C PRO A 59 7.07 -4.72 6.91
N VAL A 60 6.61 -4.60 8.17
CA VAL A 60 6.11 -3.35 8.76
C VAL A 60 7.23 -2.32 8.88
N ASP A 61 8.42 -2.79 9.23
CA ASP A 61 9.62 -1.98 9.36
C ASP A 61 10.61 -2.30 8.25
N ALA A 62 11.34 -1.27 7.82
CA ALA A 62 12.31 -1.41 6.73
C ALA A 62 13.49 -2.34 7.11
N GLU A 63 13.82 -2.41 8.40
CA GLU A 63 14.93 -3.22 8.92
C GLU A 63 14.65 -4.72 8.90
N ASP A 64 13.37 -5.12 8.86
CA ASP A 64 12.95 -6.51 8.79
C ASP A 64 13.06 -7.10 7.38
N GLU A 65 13.27 -6.25 6.37
CA GLU A 65 13.58 -6.67 5.02
C GLU A 65 15.05 -7.06 4.88
N LYS A 66 15.32 -8.16 4.19
CA LYS A 66 16.68 -8.68 3.97
C LYS A 66 17.49 -7.89 2.93
N PHE A 67 16.98 -6.77 2.43
CA PHE A 67 17.66 -5.94 1.45
C PHE A 67 18.53 -4.92 2.20
N GLU A 68 19.78 -4.71 1.77
CA GLU A 68 20.58 -3.61 2.32
C GLU A 68 20.02 -2.27 1.79
N THR A 69 20.06 -1.22 2.61
CA THR A 69 19.61 0.12 2.19
C THR A 69 20.37 0.56 0.94
N GLY A 70 19.65 0.91 -0.14
CA GLY A 70 20.24 1.27 -1.43
C GLY A 70 20.41 0.10 -2.43
N ASP A 71 20.07 -1.14 -2.05
CA ASP A 71 20.03 -2.27 -2.99
C ASP A 71 18.86 -2.15 -3.99
N LEU A 72 17.80 -1.45 -3.60
CA LEU A 72 16.62 -1.26 -4.41
C LEU A 72 16.70 0.04 -5.21
N PRO A 73 16.10 0.10 -6.41
CA PRO A 73 15.88 1.37 -7.09
C PRO A 73 15.11 2.33 -6.18
N LEU A 74 15.47 3.62 -6.18
CA LEU A 74 14.85 4.65 -5.35
C LEU A 74 13.32 4.66 -5.46
N GLU A 75 12.78 4.40 -6.66
CA GLU A 75 11.34 4.33 -6.89
C GLU A 75 10.68 3.20 -6.10
N GLU A 76 11.34 2.04 -5.98
CA GLU A 76 10.83 0.91 -5.20
C GLU A 76 10.89 1.19 -3.70
N GLU A 77 11.97 1.79 -3.21
CA GLU A 77 12.07 2.21 -1.79
C GLU A 77 10.93 3.18 -1.42
N VAL A 78 10.65 4.14 -2.30
CA VAL A 78 9.55 5.10 -2.13
C VAL A 78 8.19 4.40 -2.18
N GLN A 79 7.98 3.43 -3.10
CA GLN A 79 6.74 2.66 -3.11
C GLN A 79 6.56 1.86 -1.82
N ARG A 80 7.59 1.14 -1.35
CA ARG A 80 7.53 0.37 -0.10
C ARG A 80 7.22 1.26 1.10
N TYR A 81 7.80 2.45 1.16
CA TYR A 81 7.48 3.45 2.19
C TYR A 81 5.97 3.77 2.22
N TYR A 82 5.38 4.11 1.07
CA TYR A 82 3.94 4.43 1.01
C TYR A 82 3.06 3.21 1.27
N VAL A 83 3.46 2.02 0.81
CA VAL A 83 2.73 0.78 1.10
C VAL A 83 2.73 0.50 2.60
N ARG A 84 3.82 0.74 3.33
CA ARG A 84 3.84 0.60 4.80
C ARG A 84 2.92 1.59 5.52
N ILE A 85 2.75 2.81 4.99
CA ILE A 85 1.77 3.75 5.54
C ILE A 85 0.36 3.24 5.27
N LEU A 86 0.07 2.84 4.02
CA LEU A 86 -1.23 2.26 3.64
C LEU A 86 -1.56 1.03 4.49
N GLN A 87 -0.58 0.13 4.66
CA GLN A 87 -0.64 -1.06 5.49
C GLN A 87 -1.12 -0.72 6.91
N ARG A 88 -0.49 0.26 7.57
CA ARG A 88 -0.87 0.68 8.93
C ARG A 88 -2.26 1.31 9.03
N LEU A 89 -2.86 1.76 7.93
CA LEU A 89 -4.20 2.33 7.91
C LEU A 89 -5.29 1.28 7.68
N VAL A 90 -4.99 0.25 6.88
CA VAL A 90 -6.00 -0.71 6.39
C VAL A 90 -5.94 -2.06 7.09
N ARG A 91 -4.82 -2.38 7.75
CA ARG A 91 -4.66 -3.64 8.48
C ARG A 91 -5.11 -3.50 9.93
N PRO A 92 -6.17 -4.21 10.35
CA PRO A 92 -6.69 -4.08 11.71
C PRO A 92 -5.71 -4.50 12.81
N ASP A 93 -4.76 -5.38 12.53
CA ASP A 93 -3.74 -5.83 13.48
C ASP A 93 -2.66 -4.78 13.75
N LEU A 94 -2.54 -3.77 12.88
CA LEU A 94 -1.56 -2.68 12.99
C LEU A 94 -2.19 -1.36 13.41
N ASN A 95 -3.50 -1.20 13.27
CA ASN A 95 -4.25 -0.01 13.67
C ASN A 95 -4.03 0.31 15.17
N GLY A 96 -3.37 1.44 15.46
CA GLY A 96 -3.06 1.89 16.82
C GLY A 96 -1.62 1.65 17.29
N SER A 97 -0.75 1.18 16.40
CA SER A 97 0.69 1.06 16.66
C SER A 97 1.38 2.38 16.24
N ASP A 98 1.48 3.32 17.18
CA ASP A 98 2.32 4.54 17.10
C ASP A 98 3.80 4.20 17.35
#